data_AF-A0A970X1P4-F1
#
_entry.id   AF-A0A970X1P4-F1
#
_cell.length_a   1.000
_cell.length_b   1.000
_cell.length_c   1.000
_cell.angle_alpha   90.00
_cell.angle_beta   90.00
_cell.angle_gamma   90.00
#
_symmetry.space_group_name_H-M   'P 1'
#
loop_
_entity.id
_entity.type
_entity.pdbx_description
1 polymer ?
#
loop_
_entity_poly.entity_id
_entity_poly.type
_entity_poly.pdbx_seq_one_letter_code
_entity_poly.pdbx_strand_id
1 'polypeptide(L)'
;MGVTSIEDLGKDYARSMVLYHTVLDTISVQEFINTPFTTNLSGDKLRIEIDSVNAGQAILNGEARVVQMGIHTSNGLIYVLNDAMRPLVETVFDRISDNPDYSLFAEALTKTGWADSLSRLADTLYVNGEAQISLRQYTLLAVSNATFAQDGIASYDALKQLLQAGNDVTQPTNALNQYVGYHILAGSYDLDKLLTFSGSDTSAIWDTQADDQVLMITWDSLSPQPYTINLMGTKATFVTETSDVMAKNGYVHTIDGYLPVWEPQQATVIWDLANFAEVRNLVPVDVYQPTTYVSSETKVNISDAACYTTEVSASGVGGTSYSYLTYVTCKANLKKAQFFDRLVLNLGYMGSVAMKTPTLVKGKYKVTLNFVYLSDHAFMKNMSDGNGGLMKVSFDGSNIRNVSPYTTVTSTVANVYEYTLYDELEFDNTASHLFKVVIMDPSASTNSKFSIQLDNIVFTPIVD
;
A
#
# COMPACT_ATOMS: atom_id res chain seq x y z
N MET A 1 5.05 35.56 7.07
CA MET A 1 3.81 35.26 6.31
C MET A 1 3.55 36.24 5.15
N GLY A 2 4.47 37.14 4.77
CA GLY A 2 4.35 37.95 3.54
C GLY A 2 3.21 38.98 3.50
N VAL A 3 2.25 38.89 4.41
CA VAL A 3 1.10 39.79 4.54
C VAL A 3 1.34 40.84 5.62
N THR A 4 0.78 42.03 5.42
CA THR A 4 0.89 43.18 6.33
C THR A 4 -0.25 43.29 7.33
N SER A 5 -1.37 42.57 7.11
CA SER A 5 -2.53 42.57 8.00
C SER A 5 -3.28 41.23 7.97
N ILE A 6 -4.17 41.00 8.94
CA ILE A 6 -4.97 39.75 9.03
C ILE A 6 -6.06 39.71 7.96
N GLU A 7 -6.49 40.89 7.50
CA GLU A 7 -7.47 41.09 6.43
C GLU A 7 -6.93 40.59 5.07
N ASP A 8 -5.62 40.62 4.88
CA ASP A 8 -4.93 40.19 3.65
C ASP A 8 -4.81 38.67 3.53
N LEU A 9 -5.11 37.90 4.58
CA LEU A 9 -4.99 36.44 4.57
C LEU A 9 -6.12 35.75 3.80
N GLY A 10 -7.27 36.40 3.64
CA GLY A 10 -8.48 35.76 3.14
C GLY A 10 -9.14 34.84 4.18
N LYS A 11 -10.47 34.72 4.10
CA LYS A 11 -11.29 34.03 5.12
C LYS A 11 -10.93 32.56 5.29
N ASP A 12 -10.69 31.84 4.19
CA ASP A 12 -10.49 30.39 4.23
C ASP A 12 -9.10 30.01 4.75
N TYR A 13 -8.08 30.79 4.40
CA TYR A 13 -6.74 30.63 4.99
C TYR A 13 -6.75 30.98 6.48
N ALA A 14 -7.38 32.10 6.87
CA ALA A 14 -7.49 32.50 8.27
C ALA A 14 -8.20 31.41 9.11
N ARG A 15 -9.30 30.84 8.59
CA ARG A 15 -9.98 29.72 9.24
C ARG A 15 -9.06 28.51 9.39
N SER A 16 -8.37 28.12 8.33
CA SER A 16 -7.45 26.98 8.34
C SER A 16 -6.29 27.20 9.31
N MET A 17 -5.76 28.41 9.39
CA MET A 17 -4.72 28.80 10.34
C MET A 17 -5.20 28.64 11.79
N VAL A 18 -6.40 29.13 12.13
CA VAL A 18 -6.95 28.94 13.47
C VAL A 18 -7.15 27.46 13.80
N LEU A 19 -7.75 26.68 12.90
CA LEU A 19 -7.96 25.24 13.11
C LEU A 19 -6.64 24.48 13.26
N TYR A 20 -5.60 24.87 12.51
CA TYR A 20 -4.27 24.25 12.58
C TYR A 20 -3.57 24.48 13.93
N HIS A 21 -3.86 25.60 14.59
CA HIS A 21 -3.32 25.95 15.92
C HIS A 21 -4.22 25.52 17.08
N THR A 22 -5.33 24.83 16.81
CA THR A 22 -6.30 24.44 17.85
C THR A 22 -6.35 22.92 17.96
N VAL A 23 -6.42 22.40 19.18
CA VAL A 23 -6.60 20.97 19.48
C VAL A 23 -8.00 20.76 20.05
N LEU A 24 -8.65 19.63 19.73
CA LEU A 24 -10.05 19.37 20.12
C LEU A 24 -10.25 19.30 21.64
N ASP A 25 -9.30 18.68 22.35
CA ASP A 25 -9.36 18.51 23.80
C ASP A 25 -8.20 19.25 24.49
N THR A 26 -8.34 19.49 25.78
CA THR A 26 -7.35 20.20 26.57
C THR A 26 -6.16 19.29 26.86
N ILE A 27 -5.06 19.49 26.14
CA ILE A 27 -3.78 18.84 26.49
C ILE A 27 -3.17 19.54 27.71
N SER A 28 -3.09 18.83 28.83
CA SER A 28 -2.46 19.36 30.05
C SER A 28 -0.96 19.56 29.84
N VAL A 29 -0.30 20.45 30.62
CA VAL A 29 1.16 20.64 30.50
C VAL A 29 1.92 19.33 30.73
N GLN A 30 1.45 18.50 31.68
CA GLN A 30 2.06 17.20 31.97
C GLN A 30 1.91 16.22 30.81
N GLU A 31 0.78 16.22 30.12
CA GLU A 31 0.57 15.39 28.94
C GLU A 31 1.37 15.91 27.75
N PHE A 32 1.36 17.23 27.54
CA PHE A 32 2.07 17.91 26.46
C PHE A 32 3.56 17.55 26.44
N ILE A 33 4.21 17.50 27.62
CA ILE A 33 5.65 17.18 27.70
C ILE A 33 5.98 15.69 27.51
N ASN A 34 4.98 14.80 27.59
CA ASN A 34 5.16 13.36 27.50
C ASN A 34 4.66 12.77 26.18
N THR A 35 3.99 13.58 25.35
CA THR A 35 3.37 13.14 24.11
C THR A 35 4.17 13.65 22.90
N PRO A 36 4.68 12.75 22.03
CA PRO A 36 5.47 13.16 20.87
C PRO A 36 4.65 13.78 19.74
N PHE A 37 3.34 13.54 19.71
CA PHE A 37 2.44 14.05 18.67
C PHE A 37 1.05 14.38 19.22
N THR A 38 0.48 15.50 18.80
CA THR A 38 -0.94 15.82 19.04
C THR A 38 -1.67 16.02 17.72
N THR A 39 -2.99 15.83 17.70
CA THR A 39 -3.81 16.04 16.49
C THR A 39 -4.57 17.37 16.63
N ASN A 40 -4.38 18.27 15.67
CA ASN A 40 -5.11 19.54 15.63
C ASN A 40 -6.53 19.38 15.06
N LEU A 41 -7.33 20.44 15.09
CA LEU A 41 -8.69 20.46 14.53
C LEU A 41 -8.72 20.40 12.99
N SER A 42 -7.58 20.62 12.33
CA SER A 42 -7.42 20.38 10.89
C SER A 42 -7.20 18.90 10.55
N GLY A 43 -6.98 18.03 11.55
CA GLY A 43 -6.70 16.60 11.40
C GLY A 43 -5.21 16.28 11.25
N ASP A 44 -4.33 17.28 11.27
CA ASP A 44 -2.89 17.10 11.13
C ASP A 44 -2.27 16.61 12.44
N LYS A 45 -1.29 15.71 12.34
CA LYS A 45 -0.43 15.35 13.46
C LYS A 45 0.67 16.39 13.62
N LEU A 46 0.60 17.17 14.69
CA LEU A 46 1.63 18.10 15.11
C LEU A 46 2.67 17.36 15.96
N ARG A 47 3.92 17.34 15.51
CA ARG A 47 5.05 16.83 16.27
C ARG A 47 5.43 17.81 17.37
N ILE A 48 5.58 17.29 18.58
CA ILE A 48 6.03 18.04 19.76
C ILE A 48 7.44 17.57 20.10
N GLU A 49 8.40 18.50 20.12
CA GLU A 49 9.76 18.24 20.58
C GLU A 49 10.08 19.14 21.77
N ILE A 50 10.38 18.54 22.92
CA ILE A 50 10.79 19.30 24.09
C ILE A 50 12.18 19.87 23.86
N ASP A 51 12.30 21.19 24.03
CA ASP A 51 13.57 21.86 23.83
C ASP A 51 14.49 21.57 25.02
N SER A 52 15.46 20.68 24.79
CA SER A 52 16.46 20.28 25.79
C SER A 52 17.44 21.39 26.17
N VAL A 53 17.54 22.45 25.35
CA VAL A 53 18.43 23.60 25.56
C VAL A 53 17.72 24.71 26.35
N ASN A 54 16.41 24.88 26.17
CA ASN A 54 15.61 25.92 26.80
C ASN A 54 14.53 25.32 27.70
N ALA A 55 14.82 25.24 29.01
CA ALA A 55 13.92 24.66 29.99
C ALA A 55 12.51 25.29 29.95
N GLY A 56 11.48 24.44 29.87
CA GLY A 56 10.08 24.84 29.82
C GLY A 56 9.57 25.27 28.43
N GLN A 57 10.34 25.04 27.37
CA GLN A 57 9.96 25.31 25.98
C GLN A 57 9.83 24.02 25.17
N ALA A 58 9.10 24.12 24.06
CA ALA A 58 8.95 23.05 23.10
C ALA A 58 8.91 23.62 21.69
N ILE A 59 9.21 22.78 20.70
CA ILE A 59 9.16 23.08 19.27
C ILE A 59 8.02 22.26 18.67
N LEU A 60 7.15 22.92 17.92
CA LEU A 60 6.04 22.31 17.18
C LEU A 60 6.37 22.24 15.70
N ASN A 61 6.29 21.04 15.12
CA ASN A 61 6.59 20.76 13.70
C ASN A 61 7.95 21.25 13.19
N GLY A 62 8.90 21.54 14.08
CA GLY A 62 10.18 22.16 13.69
C GLY A 62 10.04 23.63 13.27
N GLU A 63 8.85 24.22 13.36
CA GLU A 63 8.54 25.57 12.89
C GLU A 63 8.46 26.58 14.05
N ALA A 64 7.52 26.36 14.98
CA ALA A 64 7.16 27.32 16.01
C ALA A 64 7.58 26.84 17.39
N ARG A 65 8.02 27.76 18.25
CA ARG A 65 8.45 27.46 19.61
C ARG A 65 7.41 27.94 20.60
N VAL A 66 6.99 27.03 21.48
CA VAL A 66 6.17 27.32 22.64
C VAL A 66 7.01 28.06 23.67
N VAL A 67 6.68 29.33 23.93
CA VAL A 67 7.37 30.19 24.89
C VAL A 67 6.65 30.30 26.23
N GLN A 68 5.36 29.92 26.27
CA GLN A 68 4.59 29.84 27.51
C GLN A 68 3.55 28.72 27.40
N MET A 69 3.49 27.86 28.42
CA MET A 69 2.61 26.69 28.44
C MET A 69 1.47 26.86 29.44
N GLY A 70 0.29 26.34 29.09
CA GLY A 70 -0.78 26.06 30.07
C GLY A 70 -1.41 27.28 30.73
N ILE A 71 -1.61 28.39 30.02
CA ILE A 71 -2.38 29.51 30.55
C ILE A 71 -3.84 29.08 30.69
N HIS A 72 -4.38 29.16 31.90
CA HIS A 72 -5.73 28.68 32.20
C HIS A 72 -6.80 29.67 31.73
N THR A 73 -7.82 29.13 31.07
CA THR A 73 -9.05 29.83 30.69
C THR A 73 -10.27 29.05 31.19
N SER A 74 -11.48 29.58 31.01
CA SER A 74 -12.71 28.91 31.42
C SER A 74 -13.03 27.62 30.67
N ASN A 75 -12.47 27.43 29.48
CA ASN A 75 -12.82 26.34 28.57
C ASN A 75 -11.60 25.68 27.90
N GLY A 76 -10.39 25.86 28.44
CA GLY A 76 -9.20 25.21 27.91
C GLY A 76 -7.89 25.83 28.41
N LEU A 77 -6.79 25.43 27.76
CA LEU A 77 -5.44 25.93 28.01
C LEU A 77 -4.89 26.63 26.77
N ILE A 78 -4.19 27.75 26.97
CA ILE A 78 -3.47 28.45 25.90
C ILE A 78 -1.97 28.16 26.01
N TYR A 79 -1.38 27.84 24.86
CA TYR A 79 0.06 27.72 24.65
C TYR A 79 0.50 28.85 23.72
N VAL A 80 1.41 29.71 24.20
CA VAL A 80 1.87 30.88 23.44
C VAL A 80 3.06 30.47 22.58
N LEU A 81 2.95 30.74 21.29
CA LEU A 81 4.02 30.50 20.31
C LEU A 81 4.77 31.81 20.03
N ASN A 82 6.07 31.71 19.78
CA ASN A 82 6.87 32.84 19.32
C ASN A 82 6.64 33.18 17.84
N ASP A 83 6.14 32.24 17.06
CA ASP A 83 5.84 32.37 15.63
C ASP A 83 4.60 31.55 15.29
N ALA A 84 3.92 31.90 14.20
CA ALA A 84 2.77 31.15 13.70
C ALA A 84 3.25 29.94 12.88
N MET A 85 2.71 28.77 13.19
CA MET A 85 2.87 27.59 12.33
C MET A 85 2.11 27.81 11.03
N ARG A 86 2.64 27.33 9.90
CA ARG A 86 2.01 27.60 8.60
C ARG A 86 1.19 26.38 8.18
N PRO A 87 -0.15 26.46 8.18
CA PRO A 87 -0.95 25.37 7.69
C PRO A 87 -0.63 25.16 6.21
N LEU A 88 -0.30 23.92 5.85
CA LEU A 88 -0.27 23.51 4.47
C LEU A 88 -1.71 23.39 3.99
N VAL A 89 -2.19 24.41 3.28
CA VAL A 89 -3.59 24.46 2.81
C VAL A 89 -3.75 23.97 1.38
N GLU A 90 -2.68 24.07 0.59
CA GLU A 90 -2.65 23.74 -0.83
C GLU A 90 -2.67 22.23 -1.03
N THR A 91 -3.64 21.75 -1.79
CA THR A 91 -3.72 20.38 -2.28
C THR A 91 -2.67 20.12 -3.37
N VAL A 92 -2.47 18.85 -3.74
CA VAL A 92 -1.57 18.51 -4.85
C VAL A 92 -2.01 19.17 -6.17
N PHE A 93 -3.31 19.40 -6.35
CA PHE A 93 -3.81 20.17 -7.49
C PHE A 93 -3.44 21.65 -7.37
N ASP A 94 -3.67 22.27 -6.21
CA ASP A 94 -3.36 23.70 -6.01
C ASP A 94 -1.87 23.99 -6.26
N ARG A 95 -0.97 23.10 -5.79
CA ARG A 95 0.47 23.18 -6.04
C ARG A 95 0.82 23.26 -7.53
N ILE A 96 0.05 22.59 -8.37
CA ILE A 96 0.25 22.50 -9.81
C ILE A 96 -0.48 23.62 -10.56
N SER A 97 -1.73 23.94 -10.18
CA SER A 97 -2.50 25.01 -10.82
C SER A 97 -1.91 26.39 -10.60
N ASP A 98 -1.29 26.62 -9.44
CA ASP A 98 -0.73 27.93 -9.08
C ASP A 98 0.69 28.14 -9.64
N ASN A 99 1.31 27.07 -10.17
CA ASN A 99 2.64 27.14 -10.73
C ASN A 99 2.59 27.17 -12.28
N PRO A 100 3.01 28.28 -12.92
CA PRO A 100 2.91 28.45 -14.37
C PRO A 100 3.77 27.45 -15.16
N ASP A 101 4.78 26.84 -14.54
CA ASP A 101 5.62 25.83 -15.20
C ASP A 101 4.87 24.53 -15.48
N TYR A 102 3.72 24.30 -14.85
CA TYR A 102 2.88 23.11 -15.05
C TYR A 102 1.52 23.43 -15.70
N SER A 103 1.36 24.63 -16.30
CA SER A 103 0.07 25.09 -16.80
C SER A 103 -0.60 24.12 -17.80
N LEU A 104 0.18 23.44 -18.65
CA LEU A 104 -0.35 22.43 -19.58
C LEU A 104 -0.89 21.21 -18.84
N PHE A 105 -0.13 20.71 -17.86
CA PHE A 105 -0.55 19.57 -17.06
C PHE A 105 -1.76 19.89 -16.18
N ALA A 106 -1.78 21.08 -15.57
CA ALA A 106 -2.92 21.59 -14.82
C ALA A 106 -4.20 21.68 -15.69
N GLU A 107 -4.07 22.12 -16.94
CA GLU A 107 -5.18 22.12 -17.90
C GLU A 107 -5.67 20.69 -18.18
N ALA A 108 -4.76 19.72 -18.40
CA ALA A 108 -5.13 18.32 -18.61
C ALA A 108 -5.86 17.72 -17.40
N LEU A 109 -5.36 17.96 -16.17
CA LEU A 109 -6.00 17.55 -14.91
C LEU A 109 -7.42 18.13 -14.77
N THR A 110 -7.60 19.39 -15.15
CA THR A 110 -8.89 20.07 -15.10
C THR A 110 -9.87 19.49 -16.13
N LYS A 111 -9.44 19.34 -17.38
CA LYS A 111 -10.31 18.89 -18.49
C LYS A 111 -10.73 17.43 -18.36
N THR A 112 -9.90 16.60 -17.75
CA THR A 112 -10.21 15.17 -17.50
C THR A 112 -11.08 14.95 -16.27
N GLY A 113 -11.30 15.97 -15.44
CA GLY A 113 -12.06 15.89 -14.18
C GLY A 113 -11.24 15.43 -12.97
N TRP A 114 -9.95 15.13 -13.14
CA TRP A 114 -9.07 14.71 -12.04
C TRP A 114 -8.80 15.82 -11.02
N ALA A 115 -8.90 17.11 -11.42
CA ALA A 115 -8.79 18.24 -10.51
C ALA A 115 -9.72 18.11 -9.29
N ASP A 116 -10.99 17.72 -9.49
CA ASP A 116 -11.96 17.57 -8.41
C ASP A 116 -11.56 16.49 -7.40
N SER A 117 -10.97 15.39 -7.87
CA SER A 117 -10.45 14.32 -7.03
C SER A 117 -9.21 14.77 -6.26
N LEU A 118 -8.28 15.43 -6.93
CA LEU A 118 -7.01 15.88 -6.36
C LEU A 118 -7.16 17.08 -5.41
N SER A 119 -8.25 17.83 -5.48
CA SER A 119 -8.59 18.88 -4.50
C SER A 119 -9.37 18.34 -3.29
N ARG A 120 -9.80 17.08 -3.30
CA ARG A 120 -10.56 16.49 -2.18
C ARG A 120 -9.63 15.97 -1.09
N LEU A 121 -9.92 16.33 0.16
CA LEU A 121 -9.14 15.95 1.34
C LEU A 121 -9.61 14.66 2.01
N ALA A 122 -10.90 14.38 1.97
CA ALA A 122 -11.48 13.20 2.59
C ALA A 122 -12.86 12.87 2.00
N ASP A 123 -13.24 11.60 2.11
CA ASP A 123 -14.62 11.16 1.95
C ASP A 123 -15.23 10.87 3.33
N THR A 124 -16.53 11.12 3.49
CA THR A 124 -17.28 10.75 4.70
C THR A 124 -18.23 9.62 4.35
N LEU A 125 -18.04 8.45 4.96
CA LEU A 125 -18.88 7.27 4.81
C LEU A 125 -19.64 7.02 6.11
N TYR A 126 -20.92 6.68 6.03
CA TYR A 126 -21.70 6.31 7.20
C TYR A 126 -21.79 4.79 7.30
N VAL A 127 -21.16 4.21 8.32
CA VAL A 127 -21.20 2.77 8.61
C VAL A 127 -21.94 2.58 9.93
N ASN A 128 -23.06 1.86 9.92
CA ASN A 128 -23.92 1.64 11.08
C ASN A 128 -24.39 2.93 11.80
N GLY A 129 -24.52 4.04 11.07
CA GLY A 129 -24.93 5.34 11.62
C GLY A 129 -23.79 6.21 12.16
N GLU A 130 -22.54 5.73 12.14
CA GLU A 130 -21.36 6.50 12.50
C GLU A 130 -20.63 7.02 11.26
N ALA A 131 -20.19 8.28 11.31
CA ALA A 131 -19.39 8.89 10.26
C ALA A 131 -17.94 8.41 10.35
N GLN A 132 -17.49 7.69 9.33
CA GLN A 132 -16.10 7.32 9.10
C GLN A 132 -15.50 8.27 8.07
N ILE A 133 -14.42 8.95 8.46
CA ILE A 133 -13.68 9.86 7.59
C ILE A 133 -12.52 9.09 6.98
N SER A 134 -12.52 8.93 5.66
CA SER A 134 -11.42 8.36 4.90
C SER A 134 -10.64 9.49 4.24
N LEU A 135 -9.42 9.75 4.71
CA LEU A 135 -8.55 10.75 4.09
C LEU A 135 -8.17 10.32 2.67
N ARG A 136 -8.17 11.27 1.74
CA ARG A 136 -7.63 11.08 0.39
C ARG A 136 -6.22 11.61 0.37
N GLN A 137 -5.29 10.76 -0.05
CA GLN A 137 -3.89 11.09 -0.19
C GLN A 137 -3.42 10.69 -1.58
N TYR A 138 -2.55 11.50 -2.17
CA TYR A 138 -2.07 11.34 -3.53
C TYR A 138 -0.56 11.59 -3.62
N THR A 139 0.09 10.90 -4.54
CA THR A 139 1.39 11.32 -5.06
C THR A 139 1.21 11.62 -6.54
N LEU A 140 1.47 12.87 -6.92
CA LEU A 140 1.31 13.36 -8.29
C LEU A 140 2.68 13.42 -8.97
N LEU A 141 2.83 12.69 -10.07
CA LEU A 141 3.97 12.78 -10.96
C LEU A 141 3.72 13.92 -11.96
N ALA A 142 4.32 15.08 -11.73
CA ALA A 142 4.05 16.27 -12.51
C ALA A 142 4.99 16.40 -13.71
N VAL A 143 4.42 16.72 -14.87
CA VAL A 143 5.17 16.99 -16.09
C VAL A 143 5.19 18.49 -16.36
N SER A 144 6.39 19.09 -16.38
CA SER A 144 6.53 20.53 -16.65
C SER A 144 6.27 20.85 -18.12
N ASN A 145 5.90 22.09 -18.41
CA ASN A 145 5.82 22.64 -19.77
C ASN A 145 7.14 22.47 -20.53
N ALA A 146 8.28 22.61 -19.84
CA ALA A 146 9.60 22.40 -20.42
C ALA A 146 9.83 20.92 -20.79
N THR A 147 9.40 20.00 -19.94
CA THR A 147 9.43 18.55 -20.21
C THR A 147 8.57 18.22 -21.43
N PHE A 148 7.30 18.67 -21.46
CA PHE A 148 6.43 18.49 -22.62
C PHE A 148 7.03 19.04 -23.92
N ALA A 149 7.69 20.20 -23.86
CA ALA A 149 8.33 20.80 -25.02
C ALA A 149 9.48 19.95 -25.60
N GLN A 150 10.19 19.17 -24.77
CA GLN A 150 11.23 18.24 -25.25
C GLN A 150 10.66 17.15 -26.16
N ASP A 151 9.42 16.74 -25.90
CA ASP A 151 8.67 15.77 -26.70
C ASP A 151 7.82 16.41 -27.81
N GLY A 152 8.00 17.72 -28.06
CA GLY A 152 7.25 18.46 -29.09
C GLY A 152 5.79 18.76 -28.73
N ILE A 153 5.42 18.65 -27.46
CA ILE A 153 4.07 18.87 -26.96
C ILE A 153 3.98 20.32 -26.45
N ALA A 154 3.44 21.22 -27.27
CA ALA A 154 3.42 22.66 -26.95
C ALA A 154 2.10 23.14 -26.33
N SER A 155 1.06 22.30 -26.27
CA SER A 155 -0.26 22.67 -25.76
C SER A 155 -1.08 21.46 -25.34
N TYR A 156 -2.18 21.70 -24.61
CA TYR A 156 -3.19 20.69 -24.29
C TYR A 156 -3.72 19.99 -25.56
N ASP A 157 -4.03 20.74 -26.62
CA ASP A 157 -4.52 20.17 -27.87
C ASP A 157 -3.47 19.28 -28.56
N ALA A 158 -2.18 19.65 -28.49
CA ALA A 158 -1.10 18.84 -29.01
C ALA A 158 -0.97 17.51 -28.24
N LEU A 159 -1.07 17.55 -26.91
CA LEU A 159 -1.08 16.35 -26.07
C LEU A 159 -2.28 15.45 -26.39
N LYS A 160 -3.48 16.05 -26.45
CA LYS A 160 -4.73 15.36 -26.78
C LYS A 160 -4.67 14.70 -28.15
N GLN A 161 -4.07 15.36 -29.15
CA GLN A 161 -3.85 14.81 -30.48
C GLN A 161 -2.83 13.67 -30.48
N LEU A 162 -1.70 13.85 -29.78
CA LEU A 162 -0.65 12.84 -29.65
C LEU A 162 -1.21 11.53 -29.06
N LEU A 163 -2.04 11.64 -28.02
CA LEU A 163 -2.69 10.52 -27.34
C LEU A 163 -3.92 9.98 -28.08
N GLN A 164 -4.36 10.63 -29.16
CA GLN A 164 -5.56 10.26 -29.93
C GLN A 164 -6.84 10.19 -29.08
N ALA A 165 -6.97 11.11 -28.12
CA ALA A 165 -7.95 11.04 -27.04
C ALA A 165 -9.41 11.37 -27.40
N GLY A 166 -9.77 11.60 -28.67
CA GLY A 166 -11.17 11.85 -29.05
C GLY A 166 -11.81 13.06 -28.35
N ASN A 167 -13.09 13.01 -27.98
CA ASN A 167 -13.82 14.19 -27.48
C ASN A 167 -14.19 14.14 -25.99
N ASP A 168 -14.68 13.00 -25.48
CA ASP A 168 -15.06 12.87 -24.07
C ASP A 168 -13.87 12.41 -23.23
N VAL A 169 -13.06 13.40 -22.81
CA VAL A 169 -11.84 13.19 -22.03
C VAL A 169 -12.10 12.93 -20.54
N THR A 170 -13.36 12.90 -20.11
CA THR A 170 -13.73 12.62 -18.71
C THR A 170 -13.96 11.13 -18.44
N GLN A 171 -14.12 10.31 -19.50
CA GLN A 171 -14.27 8.86 -19.34
C GLN A 171 -12.98 8.23 -18.84
N PRO A 172 -13.01 7.34 -17.84
CA PRO A 172 -11.81 6.65 -17.33
C PRO A 172 -11.06 5.87 -18.42
N THR A 173 -11.75 5.35 -19.42
CA THR A 173 -11.15 4.61 -20.55
C THR A 173 -10.57 5.51 -21.64
N ASN A 174 -10.72 6.83 -21.53
CA ASN A 174 -10.20 7.79 -22.51
C ASN A 174 -8.67 7.86 -22.44
N ALA A 175 -7.98 7.92 -23.58
CA ALA A 175 -6.52 7.94 -23.60
C ALA A 175 -5.88 9.12 -22.83
N LEU A 176 -6.52 10.31 -22.83
CA LEU A 176 -6.04 11.44 -22.02
C LEU A 176 -6.35 11.26 -20.54
N ASN A 177 -7.50 10.67 -20.19
CA ASN A 177 -7.82 10.36 -18.80
C ASN A 177 -6.89 9.29 -18.23
N GLN A 178 -6.65 8.22 -18.97
CA GLN A 178 -5.66 7.18 -18.69
C GLN A 178 -4.26 7.77 -18.53
N TYR A 179 -3.84 8.65 -19.45
CA TYR A 179 -2.57 9.36 -19.32
C TYR A 179 -2.47 10.14 -18.00
N VAL A 180 -3.48 10.94 -17.68
CA VAL A 180 -3.47 11.74 -16.43
C VAL A 180 -3.53 10.84 -15.20
N GLY A 181 -4.39 9.82 -15.18
CA GLY A 181 -4.51 8.85 -14.09
C GLY A 181 -3.21 8.07 -13.85
N TYR A 182 -2.43 7.81 -14.90
CA TYR A 182 -1.14 7.12 -14.84
C TYR A 182 -0.08 7.91 -14.06
N HIS A 183 -0.25 9.22 -13.97
CA HIS A 183 0.62 10.12 -13.21
C HIS A 183 0.16 10.29 -11.76
N ILE A 184 -0.89 9.61 -11.32
CA ILE A 184 -1.46 9.77 -9.99
C ILE A 184 -1.36 8.43 -9.27
N LEU A 185 -0.72 8.43 -8.10
CA LEU A 185 -0.63 7.28 -7.20
C LEU A 185 -1.56 7.53 -6.00
N ALA A 186 -2.23 6.49 -5.51
CA ALA A 186 -2.98 6.58 -4.25
C ALA A 186 -2.04 6.45 -3.05
N GLY A 187 -2.08 7.44 -2.15
CA GLY A 187 -1.24 7.51 -0.96
C GLY A 187 -0.22 8.65 -1.03
N SER A 188 0.32 9.03 0.14
CA SER A 188 1.31 10.10 0.26
C SER A 188 2.71 9.48 0.36
N TYR A 189 3.46 9.55 -0.73
CA TYR A 189 4.82 9.00 -0.85
C TYR A 189 5.81 10.11 -1.22
N ASP A 190 6.84 10.28 -0.39
CA ASP A 190 8.06 11.02 -0.74
C ASP A 190 8.99 10.14 -1.59
N LEU A 191 10.10 10.72 -2.08
CA LEU A 191 11.08 9.97 -2.86
C LEU A 191 11.74 8.86 -2.05
N ASP A 192 12.05 9.05 -0.77
CA ASP A 192 12.64 8.00 0.08
C ASP A 192 11.77 6.73 0.05
N LYS A 193 10.45 6.90 0.20
CA LYS A 193 9.50 5.80 0.16
C LYS A 193 9.30 5.21 -1.24
N LEU A 194 9.27 6.04 -2.29
CA LEU A 194 9.15 5.57 -3.68
C LEU A 194 10.38 4.79 -4.16
N LEU A 195 11.55 5.11 -3.62
CA LEU A 195 12.85 4.58 -4.05
C LEU A 195 13.40 3.50 -3.11
N THR A 196 12.59 3.07 -2.15
CA THR A 196 12.91 1.94 -1.25
C THR A 196 12.37 0.63 -1.82
N PHE A 197 13.26 -0.34 -2.01
CA PHE A 197 12.93 -1.68 -2.51
C PHE A 197 13.00 -2.73 -1.40
N SER A 198 12.27 -3.82 -1.56
CA SER A 198 12.24 -4.90 -0.57
C SER A 198 13.42 -5.85 -0.76
N GLY A 199 14.19 -6.08 0.31
CA GLY A 199 15.27 -7.08 0.30
C GLY A 199 16.35 -6.81 -0.75
N SER A 200 16.48 -7.72 -1.72
CA SER A 200 17.44 -7.63 -2.83
C SER A 200 16.83 -7.13 -4.15
N ASP A 201 15.56 -6.74 -4.14
CA ASP A 201 14.87 -6.29 -5.34
C ASP A 201 15.46 -4.97 -5.85
N THR A 202 15.51 -4.83 -7.17
CA THR A 202 15.95 -3.60 -7.84
C THR A 202 14.81 -2.92 -8.58
N SER A 203 13.56 -3.37 -8.40
CA SER A 203 12.39 -2.74 -9.00
C SER A 203 11.15 -2.91 -8.15
N ALA A 204 10.22 -1.95 -8.25
CA ALA A 204 8.93 -1.95 -7.57
C ALA A 204 7.83 -1.53 -8.54
N ILE A 205 6.70 -2.23 -8.48
CA ILE A 205 5.47 -1.90 -9.22
C ILE A 205 4.61 -1.00 -8.32
N TRP A 206 4.07 0.06 -8.90
CA TRP A 206 3.20 1.00 -8.21
C TRP A 206 1.86 1.13 -8.94
N ASP A 207 0.77 0.99 -8.18
CA ASP A 207 -0.59 1.16 -8.68
C ASP A 207 -0.87 2.64 -8.99
N THR A 208 -1.29 2.92 -10.22
CA THR A 208 -1.73 4.26 -10.62
C THR A 208 -3.24 4.40 -10.46
N GLN A 209 -3.77 5.62 -10.67
CA GLN A 209 -5.20 5.86 -10.73
C GLN A 209 -5.77 5.70 -12.15
N ALA A 210 -4.95 5.33 -13.13
CA ALA A 210 -5.43 4.89 -14.42
C ALA A 210 -5.85 3.42 -14.33
N ASP A 211 -7.10 3.14 -14.72
CA ASP A 211 -7.67 1.80 -14.68
C ASP A 211 -6.77 0.81 -15.41
N ASP A 212 -6.39 -0.27 -14.73
CA ASP A 212 -5.56 -1.36 -15.24
C ASP A 212 -4.17 -0.94 -15.72
N GLN A 213 -3.63 0.15 -15.17
CA GLN A 213 -2.27 0.62 -15.48
C GLN A 213 -1.42 0.75 -14.22
N VAL A 214 -0.20 0.23 -14.32
CA VAL A 214 0.84 0.36 -13.28
C VAL A 214 2.12 0.93 -13.87
N LEU A 215 2.90 1.60 -13.03
CA LEU A 215 4.26 2.00 -13.38
C LEU A 215 5.27 1.15 -12.62
N MET A 216 6.46 1.00 -13.19
CA MET A 216 7.58 0.32 -12.53
C MET A 216 8.72 1.30 -12.32
N ILE A 217 9.22 1.39 -11.08
CA ILE A 217 10.44 2.12 -10.75
C ILE A 217 11.56 1.10 -10.64
N THR A 218 12.66 1.30 -11.36
CA THR A 218 13.83 0.42 -11.36
C THR A 218 15.06 1.17 -10.87
N TRP A 219 15.82 0.54 -9.99
CA TRP A 219 17.16 0.93 -9.58
C TRP A 219 18.23 0.25 -10.45
N ASP A 220 19.14 1.04 -11.02
CA ASP A 220 20.34 0.59 -11.71
C ASP A 220 21.58 1.24 -11.10
N SER A 221 22.34 0.45 -10.33
CA SER A 221 23.59 0.87 -9.69
C SER A 221 24.68 1.37 -10.65
N LEU A 222 24.57 1.06 -11.94
CA LEU A 222 25.53 1.46 -12.97
C LEU A 222 25.11 2.75 -13.70
N SER A 223 23.88 3.22 -13.50
CA SER A 223 23.36 4.43 -14.13
C SER A 223 23.69 5.69 -13.32
N PRO A 224 24.12 6.80 -13.95
CA PRO A 224 24.33 8.08 -13.26
C PRO A 224 23.03 8.69 -12.73
N GLN A 225 21.88 8.33 -13.33
CA GLN A 225 20.55 8.55 -12.77
C GLN A 225 20.02 7.17 -12.37
N PRO A 226 20.21 6.76 -11.10
CA PRO A 226 20.07 5.36 -10.72
C PRO A 226 18.62 4.90 -10.67
N TYR A 227 17.64 5.80 -10.69
CA TYR A 227 16.22 5.45 -10.64
C TYR A 227 15.53 5.81 -11.95
N THR A 228 14.77 4.89 -12.52
CA THR A 228 14.06 5.08 -13.78
C THR A 228 12.64 4.55 -13.66
N ILE A 229 11.67 5.38 -14.07
CA ILE A 229 10.27 5.00 -14.27
C ILE A 229 10.15 4.41 -15.67
N ASN A 230 9.58 3.21 -15.77
CA ASN A 230 9.36 2.45 -17.01
C ASN A 230 10.64 2.25 -17.83
N LEU A 231 11.56 1.44 -17.30
CA LEU A 231 12.86 1.16 -17.93
C LEU A 231 12.74 0.74 -19.40
N MET A 232 11.70 -0.02 -19.72
CA MET A 232 11.35 -0.42 -21.09
C MET A 232 10.27 0.54 -21.63
N GLY A 233 10.49 1.16 -22.80
CA GLY A 233 9.56 2.12 -23.39
C GLY A 233 9.98 3.58 -23.21
N THR A 234 8.99 4.49 -23.18
CA THR A 234 9.24 5.89 -22.86
C THR A 234 9.40 6.04 -21.35
N LYS A 235 10.64 6.28 -20.95
CA LYS A 235 11.05 6.37 -19.55
C LYS A 235 11.03 7.81 -19.03
N ALA A 236 11.03 7.94 -17.72
CA ALA A 236 11.29 9.21 -17.02
C ALA A 236 12.09 8.97 -15.74
N THR A 237 12.70 10.02 -15.21
CA THR A 237 13.38 10.08 -13.92
C THR A 237 12.78 11.22 -13.11
N PHE A 238 12.90 11.15 -11.78
CA PHE A 238 12.54 12.25 -10.89
C PHE A 238 13.52 13.42 -11.01
N VAL A 239 12.99 14.63 -11.15
CA VAL A 239 13.76 15.88 -11.05
C VAL A 239 13.85 16.26 -9.57
N THR A 240 14.95 15.90 -8.93
CA THR A 240 15.12 15.98 -7.47
C THR A 240 14.89 17.38 -6.89
N GLU A 241 15.25 18.43 -7.62
CA GLU A 241 15.16 19.83 -7.20
C GLU A 241 13.73 20.34 -7.09
N THR A 242 12.80 19.68 -7.77
CA THR A 242 11.38 20.04 -7.81
C THR A 242 10.47 18.88 -7.39
N SER A 243 11.05 17.87 -6.74
CA SER A 243 10.34 16.76 -6.11
C SER A 243 10.23 16.94 -4.60
N ASP A 244 9.53 16.03 -3.93
CA ASP A 244 9.19 16.12 -2.50
C ASP A 244 8.42 17.40 -2.14
N VAL A 245 7.68 17.96 -3.10
CA VAL A 245 6.85 19.15 -2.85
C VAL A 245 5.61 18.72 -2.08
N MET A 246 5.64 18.92 -0.78
CA MET A 246 4.56 18.56 0.12
C MET A 246 3.29 19.38 -0.16
N ALA A 247 2.15 18.70 -0.17
CA ALA A 247 0.81 19.26 -0.25
C ALA A 247 -0.09 18.72 0.88
N LYS A 248 -1.23 19.35 1.12
CA LYS A 248 -2.14 19.00 2.22
C LYS A 248 -2.63 17.56 2.14
N ASN A 249 -2.81 17.06 0.93
CA ASN A 249 -3.27 15.70 0.65
C ASN A 249 -2.24 14.89 -0.13
N GLY A 250 -0.94 15.15 0.03
CA GLY A 250 0.04 14.37 -0.72
C GLY A 250 1.41 14.99 -0.97
N TYR A 251 2.05 14.48 -2.00
CA TYR A 251 3.30 15.01 -2.57
C TYR A 251 3.18 15.22 -4.07
N VAL A 252 3.92 16.19 -4.58
CA VAL A 252 4.16 16.37 -6.01
C VAL A 252 5.64 16.09 -6.28
N HIS A 253 5.89 15.23 -7.27
CA HIS A 253 7.22 14.94 -7.80
C HIS A 253 7.29 15.27 -9.27
N THR A 254 8.22 16.13 -9.66
CA THR A 254 8.44 16.44 -11.07
C THR A 254 9.20 15.32 -11.75
N ILE A 255 8.78 14.97 -12.96
CA ILE A 255 9.47 13.99 -13.81
C ILE A 255 10.01 14.65 -15.10
N ASP A 256 11.09 14.09 -15.63
CA ASP A 256 11.84 14.63 -16.78
C ASP A 256 11.41 14.06 -18.14
N GLY A 257 10.33 13.27 -18.20
CA GLY A 257 9.74 12.79 -19.44
C GLY A 257 8.21 12.87 -19.38
N TYR A 258 7.56 13.00 -20.54
CA TYR A 258 6.08 13.07 -20.57
C TYR A 258 5.39 11.79 -20.12
N LEU A 259 6.09 10.64 -20.08
CA LEU A 259 5.65 9.36 -19.52
C LEU A 259 4.26 8.89 -20.01
N PRO A 260 4.11 8.47 -21.27
CA PRO A 260 2.88 7.88 -21.75
C PRO A 260 2.54 6.62 -20.96
N VAL A 261 1.26 6.24 -20.97
CA VAL A 261 0.82 4.95 -20.44
C VAL A 261 1.64 3.85 -21.09
N TRP A 262 2.36 3.10 -20.26
CA TRP A 262 3.14 1.96 -20.68
C TRP A 262 2.74 0.77 -19.83
N GLU A 263 2.36 -0.31 -20.49
CA GLU A 263 2.04 -1.55 -19.83
C GLU A 263 3.31 -2.40 -19.69
N PRO A 264 3.73 -2.73 -18.45
CA PRO A 264 4.89 -3.57 -18.27
C PRO A 264 4.71 -4.94 -18.90
N GLN A 265 5.81 -5.57 -19.34
CA GLN A 265 5.77 -6.98 -19.70
C GLN A 265 5.49 -7.81 -18.45
N GLN A 266 4.71 -8.88 -18.60
CA GLN A 266 4.48 -9.83 -17.52
C GLN A 266 5.82 -10.38 -17.03
N ALA A 267 6.02 -10.36 -15.71
CA ALA A 267 7.16 -10.94 -15.04
C ALA A 267 6.71 -12.06 -14.09
N THR A 268 7.64 -12.95 -13.72
CA THR A 268 7.36 -13.93 -12.67
C THR A 268 7.16 -13.20 -11.35
N VAL A 269 5.98 -13.37 -10.75
CA VAL A 269 5.67 -12.81 -9.43
C VAL A 269 5.71 -13.95 -8.41
N ILE A 270 6.56 -13.81 -7.38
CA ILE A 270 6.59 -14.71 -6.23
C ILE A 270 5.88 -13.98 -5.09
N TRP A 271 4.66 -14.41 -4.80
CA TRP A 271 3.84 -13.84 -3.76
C TRP A 271 3.93 -14.67 -2.49
N ASP A 272 4.70 -14.18 -1.53
CA ASP A 272 4.73 -14.71 -0.17
C ASP A 272 3.43 -14.36 0.58
N LEU A 273 2.75 -15.37 1.12
CA LEU A 273 1.42 -15.22 1.72
C LEU A 273 1.45 -14.62 3.14
N ALA A 274 2.63 -14.44 3.72
CA ALA A 274 2.86 -13.79 5.00
C ALA A 274 3.52 -12.39 4.87
N ASN A 275 3.96 -12.01 3.67
CA ASN A 275 4.62 -10.73 3.43
C ASN A 275 3.63 -9.57 3.23
N PHE A 276 3.03 -9.12 4.33
CA PHE A 276 2.15 -7.94 4.37
C PHE A 276 2.62 -6.93 5.41
N ALA A 277 2.35 -5.65 5.17
CA ALA A 277 2.67 -4.59 6.14
C ALA A 277 1.93 -4.80 7.48
N GLU A 278 0.68 -5.26 7.42
CA GLU A 278 -0.15 -5.59 8.57
C GLU A 278 0.42 -6.77 9.35
N VAL A 279 0.98 -7.78 8.67
CA VAL A 279 1.65 -8.91 9.33
C VAL A 279 2.95 -8.43 9.99
N ARG A 280 3.75 -7.62 9.28
CA ARG A 280 4.98 -7.02 9.83
C ARG A 280 4.72 -6.22 11.11
N ASN A 281 3.56 -5.57 11.23
CA ASN A 281 3.19 -4.81 12.42
C ASN A 281 2.81 -5.69 13.62
N LEU A 282 2.35 -6.93 13.37
CA LEU A 282 1.97 -7.88 14.42
C LEU A 282 3.12 -8.81 14.84
N VAL A 283 4.05 -9.08 13.92
CA VAL A 283 5.18 -9.99 14.15
C VAL A 283 6.38 -9.20 14.70
N PRO A 284 7.03 -9.65 15.80
CA PRO A 284 8.24 -9.02 16.29
C PRO A 284 9.32 -8.90 15.20
N VAL A 285 10.02 -7.76 15.17
CA VAL A 285 11.00 -7.44 14.12
C VAL A 285 12.13 -8.46 13.99
N ASP A 286 12.50 -9.13 15.09
CA ASP A 286 13.52 -10.19 15.15
C ASP A 286 13.00 -11.56 14.70
N VAL A 287 11.69 -11.68 14.49
CA VAL A 287 10.99 -12.90 14.07
C VAL A 287 10.49 -12.80 12.63
N TYR A 288 10.14 -11.60 12.16
CA TYR A 288 9.60 -11.37 10.82
C TYR A 288 10.68 -11.55 9.75
N GLN A 289 10.41 -12.42 8.77
CA GLN A 289 11.23 -12.74 7.60
C GLN A 289 12.72 -12.94 7.96
N PRO A 290 13.04 -13.96 8.76
CA PRO A 290 14.41 -14.19 9.18
C PRO A 290 15.31 -14.42 7.97
N THR A 291 16.58 -14.01 8.06
CA THR A 291 17.53 -14.15 6.94
C THR A 291 18.07 -15.57 6.78
N THR A 292 17.76 -16.47 7.71
CA THR A 292 18.12 -17.88 7.68
C THR A 292 17.12 -18.73 8.47
N TYR A 293 17.20 -20.06 8.33
CA TYR A 293 16.35 -20.96 9.09
C TYR A 293 16.65 -20.89 10.60
N VAL A 294 15.61 -21.07 11.41
CA VAL A 294 15.70 -21.01 12.88
C VAL A 294 15.93 -22.40 13.49
N SER A 295 16.48 -22.44 14.71
CA SER A 295 16.63 -23.69 15.47
C SER A 295 15.30 -24.17 16.08
N SER A 296 14.43 -23.23 16.44
CA SER A 296 13.09 -23.47 16.99
C SER A 296 12.09 -22.54 16.32
N GLU A 297 10.91 -23.06 15.97
CA GLU A 297 9.87 -22.25 15.34
C GLU A 297 9.27 -21.29 16.35
N THR A 298 9.11 -20.05 15.94
CA THR A 298 8.30 -19.05 16.63
C THR A 298 6.94 -19.00 15.94
N LYS A 299 5.87 -19.00 16.73
CA LYS A 299 4.49 -18.94 16.26
C LYS A 299 3.89 -17.61 16.73
N VAL A 300 3.40 -16.81 15.82
CA VAL A 300 2.76 -15.53 16.14
C VAL A 300 1.33 -15.54 15.62
N ASN A 301 0.38 -15.20 16.49
CA ASN A 301 -1.02 -15.03 16.08
C ASN A 301 -1.13 -13.77 15.22
N ILE A 302 -1.63 -13.94 14.00
CA ILE A 302 -1.83 -12.85 13.03
C ILE A 302 -3.29 -12.78 12.56
N SER A 303 -4.22 -13.35 13.35
CA SER A 303 -5.64 -13.40 13.01
C SER A 303 -6.29 -12.02 12.88
N ASP A 304 -5.70 -10.99 13.51
CA ASP A 304 -6.17 -9.59 13.48
C ASP A 304 -5.54 -8.76 12.34
N ALA A 305 -4.70 -9.35 11.48
CA ALA A 305 -4.11 -8.62 10.36
C ALA A 305 -5.17 -8.29 9.30
N ALA A 306 -5.38 -6.99 9.08
CA ALA A 306 -6.44 -6.46 8.21
C ALA A 306 -6.28 -6.81 6.71
N CYS A 307 -5.09 -7.29 6.30
CA CYS A 307 -4.89 -7.82 4.94
C CYS A 307 -5.64 -9.13 4.68
N TYR A 308 -6.10 -9.84 5.73
CA TYR A 308 -6.88 -11.06 5.62
C TYR A 308 -8.34 -10.81 5.99
N THR A 309 -9.26 -11.29 5.15
CA THR A 309 -10.68 -11.47 5.52
C THR A 309 -10.89 -12.92 5.88
N THR A 310 -11.22 -13.20 7.15
CA THR A 310 -11.35 -14.58 7.66
C THR A 310 -12.77 -14.91 8.09
N GLU A 311 -13.16 -16.16 7.83
CA GLU A 311 -14.39 -16.78 8.35
C GLU A 311 -13.98 -18.09 9.03
N VAL A 312 -14.24 -18.22 10.32
CA VAL A 312 -13.99 -19.46 11.06
C VAL A 312 -15.22 -20.36 11.00
N SER A 313 -15.00 -21.66 10.90
CA SER A 313 -16.07 -22.66 10.87
C SER A 313 -17.01 -22.54 12.06
N ALA A 314 -18.32 -22.58 11.80
CA ALA A 314 -19.34 -22.73 12.84
C ALA A 314 -19.22 -24.07 13.60
N SER A 315 -18.56 -25.08 13.00
CA SER A 315 -18.30 -26.37 13.64
C SER A 315 -17.04 -26.35 14.53
N GLY A 316 -16.37 -25.19 14.63
CA GLY A 316 -15.12 -25.04 15.36
C GLY A 316 -13.92 -25.63 14.61
N VAL A 317 -12.78 -25.64 15.30
CA VAL A 317 -11.48 -26.09 14.79
C VAL A 317 -11.00 -27.30 15.58
N GLY A 318 -10.26 -28.20 14.95
CA GLY A 318 -9.86 -29.51 15.50
C GLY A 318 -8.95 -29.51 16.74
N GLY A 319 -8.74 -28.39 17.43
CA GLY A 319 -7.90 -28.30 18.63
C GLY A 319 -6.42 -28.44 18.30
N THR A 320 -5.82 -27.39 17.75
CA THR A 320 -4.40 -27.36 17.34
C THR A 320 -3.62 -26.34 18.18
N SER A 321 -2.29 -26.38 18.13
CA SER A 321 -1.44 -25.34 18.74
C SER A 321 -1.41 -24.01 17.96
N TYR A 322 -2.10 -23.93 16.84
CA TYR A 322 -2.12 -22.77 15.95
C TYR A 322 -3.36 -21.90 16.22
N SER A 323 -3.16 -20.59 16.15
CA SER A 323 -4.25 -19.61 16.06
C SER A 323 -4.95 -19.74 14.70
N TYR A 324 -6.08 -19.05 14.50
CA TYR A 324 -6.84 -19.13 13.24
C TYR A 324 -5.98 -18.83 12.03
N LEU A 325 -5.21 -17.75 12.09
CA LEU A 325 -4.05 -17.49 11.23
C LEU A 325 -2.80 -17.40 12.10
N THR A 326 -1.75 -18.12 11.71
CA THR A 326 -0.47 -18.10 12.44
C THR A 326 0.68 -17.89 11.48
N TYR A 327 1.53 -16.91 11.78
CA TYR A 327 2.85 -16.75 11.18
C TYR A 327 3.83 -17.70 11.87
N VAL A 328 4.60 -18.48 11.11
CA VAL A 328 5.53 -19.46 11.70
C VAL A 328 6.88 -19.44 11.00
N THR A 329 7.95 -19.23 11.77
CA THR A 329 9.32 -19.35 11.24
C THR A 329 9.69 -20.80 10.93
N CYS A 330 10.57 -21.00 9.96
CA CYS A 330 10.91 -22.32 9.40
C CYS A 330 12.27 -22.82 9.88
N LYS A 331 12.32 -24.11 10.24
CA LYS A 331 13.58 -24.82 10.60
C LYS A 331 14.35 -25.27 9.37
N ALA A 332 15.54 -25.81 9.58
CA ALA A 332 16.45 -26.29 8.53
C ALA A 332 15.82 -27.27 7.51
N ASN A 333 14.87 -28.10 7.94
CA ASN A 333 14.15 -29.03 7.05
C ASN A 333 13.14 -28.33 6.12
N LEU A 334 12.76 -27.09 6.43
CA LEU A 334 11.88 -26.22 5.65
C LEU A 334 12.64 -25.05 5.02
N LYS A 335 13.97 -25.15 4.85
CA LYS A 335 14.84 -24.10 4.30
C LYS A 335 14.52 -23.64 2.87
N LYS A 336 13.57 -24.29 2.21
CA LYS A 336 13.06 -23.91 0.88
C LYS A 336 11.92 -22.89 0.95
N ALA A 337 11.37 -22.66 2.14
CA ALA A 337 10.29 -21.70 2.32
C ALA A 337 10.82 -20.29 2.04
N GLN A 338 10.02 -19.50 1.35
CA GLN A 338 10.33 -18.12 1.07
C GLN A 338 10.49 -17.37 2.40
N PHE A 339 11.54 -16.55 2.50
CA PHE A 339 11.94 -15.85 3.73
C PHE A 339 12.03 -16.70 5.01
N PHE A 340 12.16 -18.02 4.88
CA PHE A 340 12.16 -18.97 5.99
C PHE A 340 10.97 -18.78 6.95
N ASP A 341 9.79 -18.47 6.42
CA ASP A 341 8.54 -18.43 7.18
C ASP A 341 7.41 -19.16 6.46
N ARG A 342 6.18 -19.07 6.98
CA ARG A 342 4.96 -19.60 6.36
C ARG A 342 3.71 -19.10 7.06
N LEU A 343 2.61 -19.11 6.32
CA LEU A 343 1.26 -18.90 6.81
C LEU A 343 0.60 -20.24 7.16
N VAL A 344 0.09 -20.37 8.39
CA VAL A 344 -0.67 -21.55 8.83
C VAL A 344 -2.14 -21.18 9.04
N LEU A 345 -3.03 -21.95 8.40
CA LEU A 345 -4.48 -21.80 8.49
C LEU A 345 -5.06 -22.90 9.39
N ASN A 346 -5.81 -22.47 10.41
CA ASN A 346 -6.57 -23.33 11.31
C ASN A 346 -8.01 -22.80 11.44
N LEU A 347 -8.80 -22.91 10.37
CA LEU A 347 -10.11 -22.25 10.27
C LEU A 347 -11.30 -23.22 10.38
N GLY A 348 -11.03 -24.52 10.46
CA GLY A 348 -12.07 -25.56 10.52
C GLY A 348 -12.75 -25.83 9.17
N TYR A 349 -13.67 -26.79 9.14
CA TYR A 349 -14.40 -27.17 7.94
C TYR A 349 -15.32 -26.03 7.48
N MET A 350 -15.23 -25.66 6.20
CA MET A 350 -15.84 -24.48 5.60
C MET A 350 -15.31 -23.13 6.12
N GLY A 351 -14.27 -23.13 6.95
CA GLY A 351 -13.55 -21.90 7.26
C GLY A 351 -12.84 -21.35 6.02
N SER A 352 -12.71 -20.03 5.92
CA SER A 352 -12.13 -19.37 4.75
C SER A 352 -11.21 -18.20 5.10
N VAL A 353 -10.26 -17.94 4.20
CA VAL A 353 -9.41 -16.75 4.22
C VAL A 353 -9.37 -16.17 2.81
N ALA A 354 -9.47 -14.85 2.70
CA ALA A 354 -9.29 -14.11 1.47
C ALA A 354 -8.27 -12.99 1.66
N MET A 355 -7.45 -12.75 0.64
CA MET A 355 -6.36 -11.76 0.64
C MET A 355 -6.05 -11.32 -0.79
N LYS A 356 -5.53 -10.11 -0.95
CA LYS A 356 -5.17 -9.57 -2.26
C LYS A 356 -3.77 -10.04 -2.68
N THR A 357 -3.63 -10.44 -3.95
CA THR A 357 -2.31 -10.62 -4.57
C THR A 357 -1.56 -9.29 -4.62
N PRO A 358 -0.23 -9.30 -4.84
CA PRO A 358 0.44 -8.16 -5.45
C PRO A 358 -0.20 -7.85 -6.81
N THR A 359 0.02 -6.66 -7.33
CA THR A 359 -0.49 -6.33 -8.67
C THR A 359 0.15 -7.23 -9.72
N LEU A 360 -0.70 -7.90 -10.48
CA LEU A 360 -0.33 -8.73 -11.62
C LEU A 360 -0.61 -7.95 -12.89
N VAL A 361 0.32 -7.98 -13.84
CA VAL A 361 0.07 -7.48 -15.20
C VAL A 361 -0.94 -8.39 -15.88
N LYS A 362 -1.89 -7.85 -16.62
CA LYS A 362 -2.87 -8.67 -17.36
C LYS A 362 -2.18 -9.66 -18.29
N GLY A 363 -2.87 -10.77 -18.55
CA GLY A 363 -2.42 -11.86 -19.41
C GLY A 363 -2.43 -13.20 -18.70
N LYS A 364 -1.79 -14.19 -19.33
CA LYS A 364 -1.83 -15.59 -18.88
C LYS A 364 -0.67 -15.94 -17.96
N TYR A 365 -0.97 -16.69 -16.92
CA TYR A 365 0.00 -17.22 -15.98
C TYR A 365 -0.24 -18.69 -15.68
N LYS A 366 0.85 -19.43 -15.53
CA LYS A 366 0.84 -20.66 -14.74
C LYS A 366 0.92 -20.27 -13.26
N VAL A 367 0.03 -20.81 -12.44
CA VAL A 367 -0.06 -20.50 -11.01
C VAL A 367 0.32 -21.71 -10.17
N THR A 368 1.42 -21.60 -9.43
CA THR A 368 1.98 -22.68 -8.62
C THR A 368 1.95 -22.30 -7.14
N LEU A 369 1.38 -23.17 -6.31
CA LEU A 369 1.38 -23.04 -4.86
C LEU A 369 2.56 -23.81 -4.25
N ASN A 370 3.38 -23.13 -3.45
CA ASN A 370 4.32 -23.74 -2.53
C ASN A 370 3.64 -23.93 -1.17
N PHE A 371 3.59 -25.18 -0.70
CA PHE A 371 2.98 -25.55 0.57
C PHE A 371 3.90 -26.42 1.41
N VAL A 372 3.71 -26.37 2.72
CA VAL A 372 4.49 -27.14 3.68
C VAL A 372 3.76 -28.42 4.04
N TYR A 373 4.46 -29.54 3.88
CA TYR A 373 4.08 -30.84 4.44
C TYR A 373 4.94 -31.13 5.66
N LEU A 374 4.30 -31.47 6.78
CA LEU A 374 4.95 -31.97 7.99
C LEU A 374 4.66 -33.47 8.17
N SER A 375 5.46 -34.16 8.97
CA SER A 375 5.21 -35.59 9.28
C SER A 375 3.84 -35.84 9.91
N ASP A 376 3.31 -34.86 10.65
CA ASP A 376 1.97 -34.93 11.24
C ASP A 376 0.83 -34.81 10.21
N HIS A 377 1.13 -34.45 8.96
CA HIS A 377 0.17 -34.37 7.85
C HIS A 377 0.02 -35.68 7.08
N ALA A 378 0.64 -36.78 7.56
CA ALA A 378 0.54 -38.09 6.92
C ALA A 378 -0.91 -38.55 6.72
N PHE A 379 -1.83 -38.17 7.62
CA PHE A 379 -3.24 -38.50 7.50
C PHE A 379 -3.92 -37.80 6.32
N MET A 380 -3.53 -36.55 6.02
CA MET A 380 -4.00 -35.82 4.83
C MET A 380 -3.42 -36.47 3.58
N LYS A 381 -2.10 -36.67 3.52
CA LYS A 381 -1.44 -37.31 2.37
C LYS A 381 -2.08 -38.65 2.01
N ASN A 382 -2.28 -39.52 3.00
CA ASN A 382 -2.82 -40.87 2.80
C ASN A 382 -4.35 -40.89 2.73
N MET A 383 -5.01 -39.75 2.95
CA MET A 383 -6.46 -39.62 3.10
C MET A 383 -7.03 -40.63 4.11
N SER A 384 -6.29 -40.92 5.18
CA SER A 384 -6.73 -41.86 6.23
C SER A 384 -7.72 -41.22 7.20
N ASP A 385 -7.75 -39.89 7.24
CA ASP A 385 -8.75 -39.08 7.92
C ASP A 385 -8.92 -37.79 7.09
N GLY A 386 -10.16 -37.40 6.81
CA GLY A 386 -10.44 -36.27 5.92
C GLY A 386 -10.20 -36.56 4.43
N ASN A 387 -10.08 -35.47 3.67
CA ASN A 387 -10.07 -35.44 2.20
C ASN A 387 -8.72 -34.95 1.62
N GLY A 388 -7.65 -35.15 2.38
CA GLY A 388 -6.30 -34.81 1.96
C GLY A 388 -5.98 -33.33 1.95
N GLY A 389 -6.51 -32.60 2.93
CA GLY A 389 -6.35 -31.15 3.02
C GLY A 389 -7.06 -30.44 1.88
N LEU A 390 -8.23 -30.96 1.48
CA LEU A 390 -9.02 -30.42 0.37
C LEU A 390 -9.33 -28.94 0.61
N MET A 391 -8.97 -28.11 -0.38
CA MET A 391 -9.24 -26.69 -0.41
C MET A 391 -10.02 -26.35 -1.66
N LYS A 392 -10.90 -25.35 -1.55
CA LYS A 392 -11.50 -24.67 -2.69
C LYS A 392 -10.79 -23.32 -2.84
N VAL A 393 -10.13 -23.13 -3.97
CA VAL A 393 -9.39 -21.92 -4.31
C VAL A 393 -10.09 -21.15 -5.43
N SER A 394 -9.97 -19.83 -5.42
CA SER A 394 -10.52 -18.95 -6.45
C SER A 394 -9.78 -17.62 -6.51
N PHE A 395 -9.82 -16.97 -7.66
CA PHE A 395 -9.43 -15.57 -7.85
C PHE A 395 -10.68 -14.78 -8.24
N ASP A 396 -10.93 -13.65 -7.57
CA ASP A 396 -12.06 -12.74 -7.80
C ASP A 396 -13.44 -13.42 -7.79
N GLY A 397 -13.59 -14.45 -6.94
CA GLY A 397 -14.82 -15.26 -6.87
C GLY A 397 -15.07 -16.15 -8.10
N SER A 398 -14.14 -16.17 -9.06
CA SER A 398 -14.18 -16.93 -10.30
C SER A 398 -13.07 -17.98 -10.35
N ASN A 399 -12.97 -18.71 -11.47
CA ASN A 399 -11.92 -19.72 -11.71
C ASN A 399 -11.84 -20.82 -10.64
N ILE A 400 -12.96 -21.17 -10.00
CA ILE A 400 -12.98 -22.02 -8.81
C ILE A 400 -12.38 -23.40 -9.08
N ARG A 401 -11.43 -23.83 -8.24
CA ARG A 401 -10.89 -25.19 -8.23
C ARG A 401 -10.91 -25.83 -6.84
N ASN A 402 -11.25 -27.11 -6.80
CA ASN A 402 -11.07 -27.94 -5.62
C ASN A 402 -9.75 -28.71 -5.76
N VAL A 403 -8.84 -28.51 -4.82
CA VAL A 403 -7.46 -29.03 -4.86
C VAL A 403 -7.11 -29.72 -3.55
N SER A 404 -6.40 -30.84 -3.61
CA SER A 404 -5.85 -31.53 -2.43
C SER A 404 -4.33 -31.64 -2.56
N PRO A 405 -3.55 -30.55 -2.35
CA PRO A 405 -2.11 -30.57 -2.59
C PRO A 405 -1.38 -31.65 -1.79
N TYR A 406 -1.82 -31.92 -0.57
CA TYR A 406 -1.17 -32.90 0.32
C TYR A 406 -1.16 -34.33 -0.24
N THR A 407 -2.10 -34.70 -1.09
CA THR A 407 -2.16 -36.04 -1.68
C THR A 407 -1.14 -36.25 -2.81
N THR A 408 -0.52 -35.18 -3.33
CA THR A 408 0.54 -35.29 -4.35
C THR A 408 1.92 -35.51 -3.73
N VAL A 409 2.05 -35.36 -2.41
CA VAL A 409 3.32 -35.55 -1.70
C VAL A 409 3.69 -37.04 -1.71
N THR A 410 4.73 -37.42 -2.44
CA THR A 410 5.17 -38.83 -2.51
C THR A 410 6.09 -39.22 -1.35
N SER A 411 6.86 -38.26 -0.81
CA SER A 411 7.80 -38.47 0.30
C SER A 411 7.12 -38.49 1.68
N THR A 412 7.81 -39.00 2.70
CA THR A 412 7.39 -38.91 4.11
C THR A 412 8.13 -37.81 4.88
N VAL A 413 9.05 -37.11 4.22
CA VAL A 413 9.92 -36.10 4.83
C VAL A 413 9.21 -34.76 4.86
N ALA A 414 9.31 -34.04 5.99
CA ALA A 414 8.82 -32.68 6.09
C ALA A 414 9.63 -31.74 5.17
N ASN A 415 8.95 -31.03 4.27
CA ASN A 415 9.57 -30.16 3.27
C ASN A 415 8.53 -29.17 2.70
N VAL A 416 9.01 -28.24 1.87
CA VAL A 416 8.18 -27.44 0.96
C VAL A 416 7.99 -28.22 -0.34
N TYR A 417 6.74 -28.31 -0.79
CA TYR A 417 6.30 -28.99 -2.00
C TYR A 417 5.53 -28.03 -2.90
N GLU A 418 5.59 -28.30 -4.20
CA GLU A 418 4.91 -27.51 -5.23
C GLU A 418 3.63 -28.21 -5.68
N TYR A 419 2.60 -27.43 -5.96
CA TYR A 419 1.36 -27.88 -6.58
C TYR A 419 0.89 -26.85 -7.60
N THR A 420 0.68 -27.26 -8.85
CA THR A 420 0.09 -26.39 -9.87
C THR A 420 -1.40 -26.19 -9.57
N LEU A 421 -1.80 -24.98 -9.18
CA LEU A 421 -3.22 -24.64 -9.02
C LEU A 421 -3.89 -24.49 -10.39
N TYR A 422 -3.22 -23.81 -11.32
CA TYR A 422 -3.67 -23.57 -12.69
C TYR A 422 -2.49 -23.73 -13.63
N ASP A 423 -2.62 -24.62 -14.62
CA ASP A 423 -1.63 -24.71 -15.71
C ASP A 423 -1.66 -23.44 -16.58
N GLU A 424 -2.85 -22.85 -16.72
CA GLU A 424 -3.10 -21.58 -17.37
C GLU A 424 -4.27 -20.88 -16.65
N LEU A 425 -4.06 -19.63 -16.27
CA LEU A 425 -5.06 -18.71 -15.74
C LEU A 425 -4.83 -17.35 -16.38
N GLU A 426 -5.87 -16.80 -17.01
CA GLU A 426 -5.84 -15.47 -17.61
C GLU A 426 -6.41 -14.45 -16.62
N PHE A 427 -5.67 -13.34 -16.45
CA PHE A 427 -6.16 -12.14 -15.78
C PHE A 427 -6.44 -11.10 -16.86
N ASP A 428 -7.70 -10.68 -16.98
CA ASP A 428 -8.14 -9.78 -18.05
C ASP A 428 -7.62 -8.35 -17.87
N ASN A 429 -7.17 -8.02 -16.66
CA ASN A 429 -6.86 -6.65 -16.25
C ASN A 429 -5.67 -6.61 -15.29
N THR A 430 -4.90 -5.52 -15.34
CA THR A 430 -3.67 -5.37 -14.54
C THR A 430 -4.05 -4.83 -13.16
N ALA A 431 -4.16 -5.71 -12.17
CA ALA A 431 -4.60 -5.32 -10.84
C ALA A 431 -4.11 -6.30 -9.76
N SER A 432 -4.35 -5.92 -8.50
CA SER A 432 -4.35 -6.88 -7.39
C SER A 432 -5.67 -7.65 -7.39
N HIS A 433 -5.60 -8.98 -7.34
CA HIS A 433 -6.76 -9.88 -7.41
C HIS A 433 -7.08 -10.49 -6.04
N LEU A 434 -8.36 -10.72 -5.76
CA LEU A 434 -8.79 -11.35 -4.51
C LEU A 434 -8.61 -12.87 -4.59
N PHE A 435 -7.56 -13.39 -3.95
CA PHE A 435 -7.38 -14.83 -3.77
C PHE A 435 -8.15 -15.30 -2.54
N LYS A 436 -8.99 -16.33 -2.70
CA LYS A 436 -9.74 -16.94 -1.59
C LYS A 436 -9.47 -18.43 -1.49
N VAL A 437 -9.27 -18.89 -0.25
CA VAL A 437 -9.16 -20.30 0.12
C VAL A 437 -10.29 -20.65 1.07
N VAL A 438 -11.04 -21.71 0.78
CA VAL A 438 -12.03 -22.32 1.68
C VAL A 438 -11.57 -23.73 2.01
N ILE A 439 -11.46 -24.07 3.30
CA ILE A 439 -11.11 -25.41 3.73
C ILE A 439 -12.33 -26.31 3.57
N MET A 440 -12.22 -27.31 2.69
CA MET A 440 -13.30 -28.26 2.36
C MET A 440 -13.01 -29.66 2.92
N ASP A 441 -12.08 -29.77 3.86
CA ASP A 441 -11.74 -31.00 4.55
C ASP A 441 -12.43 -31.08 5.93
N PRO A 442 -13.31 -32.06 6.17
CA PRO A 442 -14.00 -32.22 7.45
C PRO A 442 -13.05 -32.42 8.63
N SER A 443 -11.89 -33.02 8.40
CA SER A 443 -10.89 -33.26 9.47
C SER A 443 -10.35 -31.96 10.06
N ALA A 444 -10.53 -30.81 9.39
CA ALA A 444 -10.19 -29.50 9.92
C ALA A 444 -10.91 -29.12 11.21
N SER A 445 -12.11 -29.66 11.45
CA SER A 445 -12.88 -29.42 12.66
C SER A 445 -12.72 -30.52 13.71
N THR A 446 -12.09 -31.65 13.39
CA THR A 446 -12.09 -32.83 14.26
C THR A 446 -10.69 -33.36 14.61
N ASN A 447 -9.68 -33.09 13.78
CA ASN A 447 -8.33 -33.62 13.95
C ASN A 447 -7.37 -32.56 14.49
N SER A 448 -6.78 -32.83 15.65
CA SER A 448 -5.85 -31.91 16.35
C SER A 448 -4.53 -31.65 15.63
N LYS A 449 -4.22 -32.44 14.61
CA LYS A 449 -3.03 -32.29 13.76
C LYS A 449 -3.35 -31.59 12.43
N PHE A 450 -4.61 -31.25 12.17
CA PHE A 450 -4.98 -30.57 10.94
C PHE A 450 -4.45 -29.14 10.91
N SER A 451 -3.77 -28.80 9.83
CA SER A 451 -3.38 -27.43 9.53
C SER A 451 -3.04 -27.35 8.05
N ILE A 452 -3.58 -26.36 7.35
CA ILE A 452 -3.07 -26.01 6.01
C ILE A 452 -1.88 -25.08 6.23
N GLN A 453 -0.75 -25.36 5.61
CA GLN A 453 0.49 -24.59 5.77
C GLN A 453 0.99 -24.16 4.39
N LEU A 454 0.92 -22.87 4.12
CA LEU A 454 1.19 -22.26 2.83
C LEU A 454 2.43 -21.36 2.94
N ASP A 455 3.26 -21.37 1.91
CA ASP A 455 4.46 -20.53 1.83
C ASP A 455 4.22 -19.37 0.86
N ASN A 456 4.36 -19.63 -0.44
CA ASN A 456 4.17 -18.63 -1.47
C ASN A 456 3.35 -19.17 -2.66
N ILE A 457 2.85 -18.25 -3.49
CA ILE A 457 2.28 -18.55 -4.80
C ILE A 457 3.15 -17.91 -5.87
N VAL A 458 3.54 -18.70 -6.88
CA VAL A 458 4.31 -18.23 -8.03
C VAL A 458 3.39 -18.10 -9.24
N PHE A 459 3.34 -16.89 -9.79
CA PHE A 459 2.71 -16.59 -11.07
C PHE A 459 3.81 -16.53 -12.13
N THR A 460 3.88 -17.53 -13.00
CA THR A 460 4.85 -17.58 -14.11
C THR A 460 4.13 -17.19 -15.41
N PRO A 461 4.53 -16.09 -16.08
CA PRO A 461 3.94 -15.70 -17.34
C PRO A 461 3.99 -16.82 -18.38
N ILE A 462 2.89 -16.98 -19.13
CA ILE A 462 2.84 -17.86 -20.29
C ILE A 462 3.00 -16.97 -21.51
N VAL A 463 4.14 -17.10 -22.17
CA VAL A 463 4.41 -16.38 -23.42
C VAL A 463 3.79 -17.21 -24.55
N ASP A 464 2.76 -16.66 -25.19
CA ASP A 464 2.17 -17.22 -26.41
C ASP A 464 3.12 -17.11 -27.63
#